data_AF-X0UWU4-F1
#
_entry.id   AF-X0UWU4-F1
#
_cell.length_a   1.000
_cell.length_b   1.000
_cell.length_c   1.000
_cell.angle_alpha   90.00
_cell.angle_beta   90.00
_cell.angle_gamma   90.00
#
_symmetry.space_group_name_H-M   'P 1'
#
loop_
_entity.id
_entity.type
_entity.pdbx_description
1 polymer ?
#
loop_
_entity_poly.entity_id
_entity_poly.type
_entity_poly.pdbx_seq_one_letter_code
_entity_poly.pdbx_strand_id
1 'polypeptide(L)'
;MSLRRYVSTAVETTLTGAVSAASTAMTLTNPSGYPSVGPFGIRIDDEGVVVGTNTGGVLTDLDRGFDGTSVVAHTTSVPVNHVAFGEDFRNRWLDVRLDRPWATYDDEFDEDTLDAGWTEVTPTGTVTWTQSNGVLSVVAENQSSGDVCALLKPFPVLPSYTIETAVRALANRADYTMIGLVLADGTSTTSNAVACHLE
;
A
#
# COMPACT_ATOMS: atom_id res chain seq x y z
N MET A 1 1.65 -4.36 7.10
CA MET A 1 1.12 -5.75 6.96
C MET A 1 2.28 -6.63 6.49
N SER A 2 2.39 -7.90 6.92
CA SER A 2 3.58 -8.73 6.63
C SER A 2 3.41 -9.55 5.35
N LEU A 3 4.46 -9.64 4.52
CA LEU A 3 4.49 -10.45 3.30
C LEU A 3 4.20 -11.93 3.61
N ARG A 4 3.17 -12.49 2.96
CA ARG A 4 2.81 -13.90 3.08
C ARG A 4 3.66 -14.78 2.17
N ARG A 5 3.99 -15.98 2.66
CA ARG A 5 4.87 -16.93 1.97
C ARG A 5 4.06 -17.89 1.09
N TYR A 6 4.41 -17.92 -0.19
CA TYR A 6 3.82 -18.81 -1.18
C TYR A 6 4.81 -19.85 -1.68
N VAL A 7 4.35 -21.10 -1.79
CA VAL A 7 5.15 -22.22 -2.25
C VAL A 7 4.33 -23.07 -3.21
N SER A 8 4.92 -23.45 -4.34
CA SER A 8 4.26 -24.32 -5.33
C SER A 8 4.42 -25.81 -5.01
N THR A 9 5.04 -26.13 -3.87
CA THR A 9 5.38 -27.50 -3.46
C THR A 9 4.47 -28.03 -2.34
N ALA A 10 3.64 -27.20 -1.74
CA ALA A 10 2.67 -27.64 -0.75
C ALA A 10 1.65 -28.60 -1.39
N VAL A 11 1.49 -29.77 -0.78
CA VAL A 11 0.59 -30.81 -1.28
C VAL A 11 -0.76 -30.68 -0.58
N GLU A 12 -1.87 -30.94 -1.28
CA GLU A 12 -3.18 -31.05 -0.61
C GLU A 12 -3.10 -32.11 0.50
N THR A 13 -3.69 -31.79 1.66
CA THR A 13 -3.73 -32.69 2.81
C THR A 13 -5.09 -32.59 3.51
N THR A 14 -5.21 -33.17 4.70
CA THR A 14 -6.45 -33.15 5.48
C THR A 14 -6.18 -32.87 6.95
N LEU A 15 -7.20 -32.43 7.68
CA LEU A 15 -7.15 -32.30 9.13
C LEU A 15 -7.07 -33.67 9.83
N THR A 16 -6.13 -33.82 10.75
CA THR A 16 -5.98 -35.04 11.58
C THR A 16 -7.12 -35.19 12.59
N GLY A 17 -7.72 -34.08 13.04
CA GLY A 17 -8.80 -34.06 14.02
C GLY A 17 -9.81 -32.94 13.77
N ALA A 18 -10.98 -33.02 14.40
CA ALA A 18 -11.98 -31.97 14.32
C ALA A 18 -11.47 -30.66 14.96
N VAL A 19 -11.84 -29.53 14.36
CA VAL A 19 -11.43 -28.18 14.77
C VAL A 19 -12.70 -27.39 15.08
N SER A 20 -12.77 -26.76 16.26
CA SER A 20 -13.90 -25.94 16.66
C SER A 20 -13.79 -24.52 16.10
N ALA A 21 -14.87 -23.74 16.09
CA ALA A 21 -14.81 -22.32 15.71
C ALA A 21 -13.83 -21.48 16.57
N ALA A 22 -13.55 -21.90 17.81
CA ALA A 22 -12.65 -21.21 18.73
C ALA A 22 -11.21 -21.77 18.75
N SER A 23 -10.90 -22.77 17.92
CA SER A 23 -9.58 -23.41 17.93
C SER A 23 -8.50 -22.46 17.42
N THR A 24 -7.42 -22.33 18.19
CA THR A 24 -6.23 -21.53 17.85
C THR A 24 -5.08 -22.36 17.28
N ALA A 25 -5.29 -23.67 17.13
CA ALA A 25 -4.36 -24.60 16.52
C ALA A 25 -5.12 -25.70 15.75
N MET A 26 -4.45 -26.27 14.75
CA MET A 26 -4.95 -27.41 13.97
C MET A 26 -3.78 -28.28 13.50
N THR A 27 -4.05 -29.55 13.18
CA THR A 27 -3.00 -30.49 12.77
C THR A 27 -3.31 -31.06 11.40
N LEU A 28 -2.31 -31.03 10.52
CA LEU A 28 -2.35 -31.62 9.19
C LEU A 28 -1.89 -33.08 9.22
N THR A 29 -2.51 -33.91 8.38
CA THR A 29 -2.10 -35.30 8.19
C THR A 29 -0.75 -35.39 7.47
N ASN A 30 -0.49 -34.51 6.51
CA ASN A 30 0.75 -34.44 5.75
C ASN A 30 1.14 -32.98 5.47
N PRO A 31 2.10 -32.40 6.22
CA PRO A 31 2.53 -31.01 6.02
C PRO A 31 3.58 -30.84 4.90
N SER A 32 3.81 -31.84 4.05
CA SER A 32 4.84 -31.81 3.02
C SER A 32 4.70 -30.58 2.11
N GLY A 33 5.78 -29.81 2.01
CA GLY A 33 5.88 -28.64 1.15
C GLY A 33 5.26 -27.36 1.70
N TYR A 34 4.53 -27.38 2.82
CA TYR A 34 4.04 -26.16 3.47
C TYR A 34 5.21 -25.37 4.11
N PRO A 35 5.13 -24.03 4.17
CA PRO A 35 6.13 -23.24 4.89
C PRO A 35 6.18 -23.61 6.38
N SER A 36 7.37 -23.59 6.99
CA SER A 36 7.55 -23.85 8.43
C SER A 36 7.28 -22.62 9.31
N VAL A 37 7.45 -21.42 8.74
CA VAL A 37 7.23 -20.14 9.40
C VAL A 37 6.37 -19.28 8.49
N GLY A 38 5.35 -18.67 9.05
CA GLY A 38 4.39 -17.81 8.37
C GLY A 38 4.83 -16.34 8.26
N PRO A 39 3.90 -15.45 7.88
CA PRO A 39 2.50 -15.79 7.57
C PRO A 39 2.35 -16.54 6.24
N PHE A 40 1.41 -17.49 6.14
CA PHE A 40 0.99 -18.11 4.87
C PHE A 40 -0.50 -18.48 4.89
N GLY A 41 -1.14 -18.56 3.72
CA GLY A 41 -2.56 -18.85 3.60
C GLY A 41 -2.88 -20.33 3.40
N ILE A 42 -3.95 -20.80 4.04
CA ILE A 42 -4.59 -22.08 3.76
C ILE A 42 -6.11 -21.89 3.59
N ARG A 43 -6.75 -22.85 2.93
CA ARG A 43 -8.21 -22.95 2.82
C ARG A 43 -8.69 -24.31 3.32
N ILE A 44 -9.78 -24.28 4.09
CA ILE A 44 -10.49 -25.46 4.61
C ILE A 44 -11.97 -25.26 4.30
N ASP A 45 -12.56 -26.13 3.49
CA ASP A 45 -13.88 -25.88 2.88
C ASP A 45 -13.95 -24.49 2.23
N ASP A 46 -14.80 -23.59 2.75
CA ASP A 46 -14.95 -22.20 2.33
C ASP A 46 -14.30 -21.18 3.28
N GLU A 47 -13.57 -21.65 4.29
CA GLU A 47 -12.85 -20.79 5.24
C GLU A 47 -11.41 -20.54 4.80
N GLY A 48 -11.03 -19.27 4.74
CA GLY A 48 -9.65 -18.83 4.64
C GLY A 48 -9.01 -18.71 6.02
N VAL A 49 -7.78 -19.21 6.15
CA VAL A 49 -7.00 -19.09 7.39
C VAL A 49 -5.58 -18.64 7.06
N VAL A 50 -5.08 -17.64 7.77
CA VAL A 50 -3.66 -17.27 7.77
C VAL A 50 -2.98 -17.95 8.94
N VAL A 51 -1.87 -18.62 8.67
CA VAL A 51 -1.11 -19.40 9.64
C VAL A 51 0.19 -18.67 9.97
N GLY A 52 0.48 -18.46 11.25
CA GLY A 52 1.74 -17.87 11.69
C GLY A 52 2.89 -18.87 11.83
N THR A 53 2.61 -20.10 12.27
CA THR A 53 3.66 -21.11 12.50
C THR A 53 3.19 -22.52 12.10
N ASN A 54 4.10 -23.32 11.54
CA ASN A 54 3.90 -24.74 11.25
C ASN A 54 5.07 -25.57 11.80
N THR A 55 4.83 -26.28 12.89
CA THR A 55 5.82 -27.18 13.50
C THR A 55 5.39 -28.62 13.31
N GLY A 56 6.00 -29.32 12.35
CA GLY A 56 5.71 -30.74 12.10
C GLY A 56 4.25 -31.03 11.72
N GLY A 57 3.56 -30.06 11.10
CA GLY A 57 2.15 -30.16 10.74
C GLY A 57 1.17 -29.67 11.79
N VAL A 58 1.65 -29.24 12.97
CA VAL A 58 0.85 -28.48 13.92
C VAL A 58 0.91 -27.00 13.53
N LEU A 59 -0.23 -26.49 13.08
CA LEU A 59 -0.42 -25.10 12.70
C LEU A 59 -0.89 -24.31 13.92
N THR A 60 -0.23 -23.19 14.21
CA THR A 60 -0.57 -22.28 15.33
C THR A 60 -0.58 -20.84 14.84
N ASP A 61 -0.98 -19.92 15.73
CA ASP A 61 -1.09 -18.49 15.44
C ASP A 61 -2.02 -18.25 14.26
N LEU A 62 -3.19 -18.89 14.34
CA LEU A 62 -4.20 -18.89 13.29
C LEU A 62 -5.00 -17.60 13.33
N ASP A 63 -5.05 -16.92 12.19
CA ASP A 63 -6.02 -15.86 11.90
C ASP A 63 -7.10 -16.44 10.96
N ARG A 64 -8.26 -16.73 11.54
CA ARG A 64 -9.36 -17.48 10.92
C ARG A 64 -10.43 -16.56 10.35
N GLY A 65 -11.19 -17.04 9.36
CA GLY A 65 -12.20 -16.20 8.70
C GLY A 65 -11.55 -15.12 7.83
N PHE A 66 -10.36 -15.43 7.30
CA PHE A 66 -9.58 -14.51 6.51
C PHE A 66 -10.27 -14.18 5.18
N ASP A 67 -9.97 -13.01 4.60
CA ASP A 67 -10.54 -12.53 3.32
C ASP A 67 -12.09 -12.45 3.34
N GLY A 68 -12.67 -12.16 4.51
CA GLY A 68 -14.12 -12.04 4.69
C GLY A 68 -14.88 -13.37 4.79
N THR A 69 -14.17 -14.49 4.90
CA THR A 69 -14.80 -15.81 5.12
C THR A 69 -15.33 -15.96 6.55
N SER A 70 -16.24 -16.91 6.77
CA SER A 70 -16.82 -17.15 8.11
C SER A 70 -16.03 -18.22 8.87
N VAL A 71 -15.73 -17.96 10.14
CA VAL A 71 -15.13 -18.94 11.04
C VAL A 71 -16.13 -20.02 11.39
N VAL A 72 -15.85 -21.28 11.05
CA VAL A 72 -16.76 -22.41 11.32
C VAL A 72 -16.04 -23.58 12.01
N ALA A 73 -16.79 -24.60 12.43
CA ALA A 73 -16.17 -25.85 12.89
C ALA A 73 -15.96 -26.79 11.70
N HIS A 74 -14.83 -27.50 11.67
CA HIS A 74 -14.51 -28.49 10.64
C HIS A 74 -14.40 -29.88 11.27
N THR A 75 -14.87 -30.89 10.56
CA THR A 75 -14.69 -32.29 10.97
C THR A 75 -13.27 -32.78 10.63
N THR A 76 -12.90 -33.95 11.14
CA THR A 76 -11.66 -34.62 10.71
C THR A 76 -11.71 -34.94 9.21
N SER A 77 -10.54 -35.13 8.59
CA SER A 77 -10.37 -35.52 7.19
C SER A 77 -10.89 -34.52 6.15
N VAL A 78 -11.24 -33.30 6.56
CA VAL A 78 -11.57 -32.21 5.64
C VAL A 78 -10.31 -31.77 4.88
N PRO A 79 -10.38 -31.56 3.56
CA PRO A 79 -9.26 -31.10 2.76
C PRO A 79 -8.71 -29.75 3.22
N VAL A 80 -7.39 -29.63 3.19
CA VAL A 80 -6.64 -28.41 3.46
C VAL A 80 -5.73 -28.14 2.26
N ASN A 81 -5.87 -26.94 1.70
CA ASN A 81 -5.13 -26.49 0.54
C ASN A 81 -4.32 -25.23 0.88
N HIS A 82 -3.07 -25.17 0.42
CA HIS A 82 -2.29 -23.94 0.45
C HIS A 82 -2.80 -22.98 -0.64
N VAL A 83 -3.10 -21.72 -0.28
CA VAL A 83 -3.76 -20.77 -1.18
C VAL A 83 -3.18 -19.37 -1.02
N ALA A 84 -3.35 -18.55 -2.06
CA ALA A 84 -3.23 -17.09 -2.00
C ALA A 84 -4.63 -16.46 -1.92
N PHE A 85 -4.76 -15.40 -1.14
CA PHE A 85 -5.96 -14.60 -1.00
C PHE A 85 -5.94 -13.40 -1.95
N GLY A 86 -7.11 -12.79 -2.20
CA GLY A 86 -7.21 -11.63 -3.09
C GLY A 86 -6.33 -10.47 -2.60
N GLU A 87 -6.25 -10.28 -1.29
CA GLU A 87 -5.41 -9.28 -0.65
C GLU A 87 -3.91 -9.42 -1.01
N ASP A 88 -3.41 -10.65 -1.18
CA ASP A 88 -1.99 -10.88 -1.48
C ASP A 88 -1.58 -10.30 -2.83
N PHE A 89 -2.51 -10.31 -3.78
CA PHE A 89 -2.29 -9.73 -5.10
C PHE A 89 -2.48 -8.22 -5.11
N ARG A 90 -3.41 -7.70 -4.28
CA ARG A 90 -3.60 -6.26 -4.09
C ARG A 90 -2.36 -5.61 -3.49
N ASN A 91 -1.79 -6.25 -2.46
CA ASN A 91 -0.68 -5.70 -1.69
C ASN A 91 0.68 -5.95 -2.34
N ARG A 92 0.82 -6.92 -3.26
CA ARG A 92 2.07 -7.12 -4.01
C ARG A 92 2.48 -5.87 -4.79
N TRP A 93 1.51 -5.08 -5.26
CA TRP A 93 1.81 -3.82 -5.94
C TRP A 93 2.41 -2.76 -4.99
N LEU A 94 1.98 -2.75 -3.73
CA LEU A 94 2.53 -1.90 -2.67
C LEU A 94 3.91 -2.39 -2.19
N ASP A 95 4.11 -3.70 -2.07
CA ASP A 95 5.33 -4.31 -1.53
C ASP A 95 6.55 -4.24 -2.46
N VAL A 96 6.35 -4.30 -3.79
CA VAL A 96 7.43 -4.04 -4.77
C VAL A 96 8.03 -2.63 -4.59
N ARG A 97 7.31 -1.73 -3.93
CA ARG A 97 7.68 -0.33 -3.76
C ARG A 97 8.41 -0.04 -2.44
N LEU A 98 8.02 -0.67 -1.33
CA LEU A 98 8.46 -0.27 0.03
C LEU A 98 9.87 -0.73 0.43
N ASP A 99 10.43 -1.77 -0.20
CA ASP A 99 11.78 -2.28 0.12
C ASP A 99 12.91 -1.49 -0.56
N ARG A 100 12.58 -0.38 -1.22
CA ARG A 100 13.57 0.44 -1.92
C ARG A 100 13.98 1.64 -1.06
N PRO A 101 15.28 1.91 -0.86
CA PRO A 101 15.75 3.05 -0.05
C PRO A 101 15.19 4.42 -0.47
N TRP A 102 14.76 4.54 -1.72
CA TRP A 102 14.17 5.75 -2.29
C TRP A 102 12.67 5.93 -1.95
N ALA A 103 11.98 4.90 -1.48
CA ALA A 103 10.56 4.97 -1.09
C ALA A 103 10.32 5.94 0.08
N THR A 104 11.34 6.25 0.89
CA THR A 104 11.22 7.17 2.02
C THR A 104 10.88 8.61 1.61
N TYR A 105 11.18 8.98 0.35
CA TYR A 105 10.87 10.31 -0.19
C TYR A 105 9.74 10.29 -1.21
N ASP A 106 9.32 9.09 -1.64
CA ASP A 106 8.19 8.92 -2.54
C ASP A 106 6.90 9.24 -1.78
N ASP A 107 5.91 9.78 -2.47
CA ASP A 107 4.61 10.09 -1.91
C ASP A 107 3.54 9.71 -2.93
N GLU A 108 2.78 8.67 -2.61
CA GLU A 108 1.74 8.15 -3.49
C GLU A 108 0.44 8.91 -3.39
N PHE A 109 0.31 9.77 -2.38
CA PHE A 109 -0.94 10.44 -2.06
C PHE A 109 -2.08 9.43 -1.87
N ASP A 110 -1.81 8.25 -1.32
CA ASP A 110 -2.76 7.15 -1.13
C ASP A 110 -3.43 7.15 0.25
N GLU A 111 -2.96 7.99 1.17
CA GLU A 111 -3.64 8.31 2.42
C GLU A 111 -4.82 9.29 2.23
N ASP A 112 -5.67 9.43 3.25
CA ASP A 112 -6.79 10.41 3.24
C ASP A 112 -6.37 11.79 3.80
N THR A 113 -5.12 11.93 4.24
CA THR A 113 -4.58 13.14 4.84
C THR A 113 -3.18 13.41 4.31
N LEU A 114 -2.92 14.67 3.96
CA LEU A 114 -1.61 15.10 3.49
C LEU A 114 -0.54 14.91 4.57
N ASP A 115 0.59 14.32 4.18
CA ASP A 115 1.76 14.14 5.05
C ASP A 115 2.27 15.49 5.59
N ALA A 116 2.66 15.51 6.86
CA ALA A 116 3.13 16.72 7.54
C ALA A 116 4.48 17.25 7.02
N GLY A 117 5.19 16.48 6.18
CA GLY A 117 6.40 16.90 5.49
C GLY A 117 6.16 17.89 4.36
N TRP A 118 4.91 18.05 3.91
CA TRP A 118 4.53 19.05 2.90
C TRP A 118 4.23 20.41 3.52
N THR A 119 4.69 21.48 2.88
CA THR A 119 4.42 22.86 3.24
C THR A 119 3.70 23.58 2.11
N GLU A 120 2.54 24.15 2.41
CA GLU A 120 1.78 24.96 1.46
C GLU A 120 2.41 26.35 1.28
N VAL A 121 2.54 26.76 0.02
CA VAL A 121 2.91 28.12 -0.38
C VAL A 121 1.78 28.71 -1.22
N THR A 122 1.08 29.68 -0.63
CA THR A 122 -0.07 30.36 -1.24
C THR A 122 0.19 31.87 -1.21
N PRO A 123 0.67 32.47 -2.33
CA PRO A 123 1.00 33.90 -2.39
C PRO A 123 -0.19 34.82 -2.17
N THR A 124 -1.30 34.57 -2.87
CA THR A 124 -2.56 35.29 -2.68
C THR A 124 -3.75 34.34 -2.77
N GLY A 125 -4.97 34.87 -2.59
CA GLY A 125 -6.20 34.10 -2.76
C GLY A 125 -6.36 32.95 -1.77
N THR A 126 -6.91 31.83 -2.25
CA THR A 126 -7.13 30.62 -1.47
C THR A 126 -6.76 29.39 -2.29
N VAL A 127 -6.08 28.45 -1.65
CA VAL A 127 -5.73 27.15 -2.21
C VAL A 127 -6.31 26.07 -1.31
N THR A 128 -6.83 25.02 -1.92
CA THR A 128 -7.33 23.84 -1.21
C THR A 128 -6.70 22.61 -1.82
N TRP A 129 -5.94 21.89 -1.00
CA TRP A 129 -5.35 20.60 -1.33
C TRP A 129 -6.28 19.48 -0.84
N THR A 130 -6.48 18.46 -1.66
CA THR A 130 -7.27 17.28 -1.28
C THR A 130 -6.54 16.05 -1.76
N GLN A 131 -6.45 15.05 -0.88
CA GLN A 131 -5.80 13.78 -1.16
C GLN A 131 -6.84 12.66 -1.05
N SER A 132 -6.93 11.83 -2.09
CA SER A 132 -7.74 10.61 -2.03
C SER A 132 -7.43 9.70 -3.21
N ASN A 133 -7.47 8.38 -2.99
CA ASN A 133 -7.32 7.35 -4.03
C ASN A 133 -6.01 7.47 -4.85
N GLY A 134 -4.89 7.84 -4.21
CA GLY A 134 -3.59 7.94 -4.87
C GLY A 134 -3.45 9.19 -5.75
N VAL A 135 -4.20 10.25 -5.43
CA VAL A 135 -4.19 11.50 -6.19
C VAL A 135 -4.23 12.70 -5.25
N LEU A 136 -3.23 13.57 -5.39
CA LEU A 136 -3.27 14.93 -4.87
C LEU A 136 -3.96 15.85 -5.87
N SER A 137 -5.03 16.51 -5.44
CA SER A 137 -5.77 17.50 -6.20
C SER A 137 -5.61 18.88 -5.58
N VAL A 138 -5.62 19.91 -6.42
CA VAL A 138 -5.54 21.30 -5.99
C VAL A 138 -6.62 22.13 -6.65
N VAL A 139 -7.27 22.98 -5.85
CA VAL A 139 -8.15 24.05 -6.33
C VAL A 139 -7.58 25.37 -5.84
N ALA A 140 -7.23 26.24 -6.78
CA ALA A 140 -6.74 27.59 -6.50
C ALA A 140 -7.76 28.63 -6.99
N GLU A 141 -8.15 29.54 -6.11
CA GLU A 141 -9.15 30.58 -6.38
C GLU A 141 -8.58 31.96 -6.07
N ASN A 142 -9.02 32.96 -6.85
CA ASN A 142 -8.66 34.37 -6.69
C ASN A 142 -7.15 34.65 -6.68
N GLN A 143 -6.40 33.93 -7.52
CA GLN A 143 -4.95 34.12 -7.68
C GLN A 143 -4.64 35.36 -8.52
N SER A 144 -3.56 36.05 -8.18
CA SER A 144 -3.01 37.16 -8.93
C SER A 144 -2.13 36.66 -10.08
N SER A 145 -1.94 37.51 -11.11
CA SER A 145 -1.03 37.19 -12.20
C SER A 145 0.40 37.03 -11.67
N GLY A 146 1.02 35.89 -11.96
CA GLY A 146 2.37 35.55 -11.51
C GLY A 146 2.43 34.78 -10.19
N ASP A 147 1.28 34.50 -9.56
CA ASP A 147 1.26 33.63 -8.39
C ASP A 147 1.63 32.20 -8.75
N VAL A 148 2.52 31.62 -7.94
CA VAL A 148 2.86 30.20 -7.96
C VAL A 148 2.31 29.59 -6.68
N CYS A 149 1.17 28.94 -6.77
CA CYS A 149 0.65 28.09 -5.71
C CYS A 149 1.44 26.77 -5.72
N ALA A 150 2.03 26.40 -4.60
CA ALA A 150 2.84 25.20 -4.53
C ALA A 150 2.63 24.44 -3.22
N LEU A 151 2.87 23.14 -3.30
CA LEU A 151 3.05 22.30 -2.15
C LEU A 151 4.49 21.78 -2.19
N LEU A 152 5.29 22.11 -1.17
CA LEU A 152 6.73 21.90 -1.18
C LEU A 152 7.14 20.91 -0.08
N LYS A 153 7.99 19.96 -0.41
CA LYS A 153 8.58 19.02 0.56
C LYS A 153 10.10 19.18 0.54
N PRO A 154 10.77 19.32 1.71
CA PRO A 154 12.21 19.34 1.76
C PRO A 154 12.78 18.06 1.17
N PHE A 155 13.73 18.20 0.25
CA PHE A 155 14.32 17.08 -0.45
C PHE A 155 15.85 17.23 -0.55
N PRO A 156 16.64 16.20 -0.21
CA PRO A 156 18.09 16.29 -0.31
C PRO A 156 18.56 16.19 -1.76
N VAL A 157 19.31 17.18 -2.24
CA VAL A 157 19.95 17.12 -3.55
C VAL A 157 21.19 16.24 -3.45
N LEU A 158 21.11 15.02 -3.99
CA LEU A 158 22.21 14.06 -4.02
C LEU A 158 22.58 13.71 -5.48
N PRO A 159 23.84 13.35 -5.76
CA PRO A 159 24.26 12.99 -7.11
C PRO A 159 23.48 11.76 -7.59
N SER A 160 22.69 11.88 -8.66
CA SER A 160 21.89 10.81 -9.31
C SER A 160 20.46 10.61 -8.82
N TYR A 161 19.80 11.63 -8.27
CA TYR A 161 18.36 11.55 -8.02
C TYR A 161 17.53 11.95 -9.24
N THR A 162 16.39 11.27 -9.39
CA THR A 162 15.33 11.60 -10.33
C THR A 162 14.13 12.06 -9.53
N ILE A 163 13.48 13.13 -9.99
CA ILE A 163 12.16 13.55 -9.52
C ILE A 163 11.18 13.21 -10.63
N GLU A 164 10.20 12.38 -10.31
CA GLU A 164 9.15 11.98 -11.25
C GLU A 164 7.80 12.45 -10.71
N THR A 165 6.94 12.93 -11.59
CA THR A 165 5.56 13.27 -11.22
C THR A 165 4.63 12.99 -12.39
N ALA A 166 3.40 12.61 -12.10
CA ALA A 166 2.33 12.51 -13.08
C ALA A 166 1.31 13.61 -12.79
N VAL A 167 1.09 14.47 -13.79
CA VAL A 167 0.21 15.62 -13.65
C VAL A 167 -0.88 15.55 -14.72
N ARG A 168 -2.11 15.85 -14.33
CA ARG A 168 -3.23 16.05 -15.26
C ARG A 168 -3.85 17.42 -15.01
N ALA A 169 -3.76 18.30 -16.00
CA ALA A 169 -4.50 19.55 -16.01
C ALA A 169 -5.90 19.32 -16.61
N LEU A 170 -6.94 19.64 -15.86
CA LEU A 170 -8.32 19.69 -16.37
C LEU A 170 -8.78 21.15 -16.50
N ALA A 171 -7.96 22.00 -17.12
CA ALA A 171 -8.30 23.39 -17.34
C ALA A 171 -9.02 23.57 -18.68
N ASN A 172 -10.23 24.13 -18.65
CA ASN A 172 -10.94 24.66 -19.81
C ASN A 172 -11.07 26.19 -19.69
N ARG A 173 -9.93 26.88 -19.57
CA ARG A 173 -9.89 28.35 -19.51
C ARG A 173 -9.00 28.92 -20.61
N ALA A 174 -9.37 30.12 -21.07
CA ALA A 174 -8.71 30.86 -22.13
C ALA A 174 -7.35 31.47 -21.72
N ASP A 175 -7.02 31.41 -20.43
CA ASP A 175 -5.81 32.00 -19.86
C ASP A 175 -4.78 30.88 -19.59
N TYR A 176 -3.51 31.16 -19.90
CA TYR A 176 -2.34 30.27 -19.81
C TYR A 176 -2.17 29.62 -18.43
N THR A 177 -2.97 28.60 -18.15
CA THR A 177 -2.89 27.83 -16.91
C THR A 177 -1.71 26.87 -17.04
N MET A 178 -0.75 27.00 -16.15
CA MET A 178 0.43 26.13 -16.09
C MET A 178 0.36 25.26 -14.85
N ILE A 179 0.75 24.00 -14.98
CA ILE A 179 0.91 23.06 -13.88
C ILE A 179 2.19 22.26 -14.13
N GLY A 180 2.92 21.94 -13.07
CA GLY A 180 4.18 21.22 -13.20
C GLY A 180 4.97 21.21 -11.90
N LEU A 181 6.27 20.93 -12.01
CA LEU A 181 7.21 20.93 -10.90
C LEU A 181 7.80 22.32 -10.68
N VAL A 182 8.01 22.67 -9.42
CA VAL A 182 8.73 23.86 -9.01
C VAL A 182 9.85 23.47 -8.04
N LEU A 183 11.05 23.99 -8.27
CA LEU A 183 12.16 23.86 -7.35
C LEU A 183 12.32 25.20 -6.62
N ALA A 184 12.37 25.15 -5.29
CA ALA A 184 12.53 26.33 -4.46
C ALA A 184 13.65 26.17 -3.44
N ASP A 185 14.31 27.27 -3.08
CA ASP A 185 15.34 27.29 -2.02
C ASP A 185 14.78 27.42 -0.60
N GLY A 186 13.46 27.38 -0.46
CA GLY A 186 12.73 27.40 0.81
C GLY A 186 11.23 27.23 0.61
N THR A 187 10.47 27.39 1.70
CA THR A 187 9.01 27.18 1.73
C THR A 187 8.22 28.48 1.94
N SER A 188 8.79 29.62 1.56
CA SER A 188 8.14 30.93 1.69
C SER A 188 7.73 31.49 0.33
N THR A 189 6.79 32.44 0.33
CA THR A 189 6.41 33.18 -0.89
C THR A 189 7.53 34.10 -1.40
N THR A 190 8.59 34.30 -0.62
CA THR A 190 9.80 35.06 -0.99
C THR A 190 10.96 34.19 -1.47
N SER A 191 10.80 32.86 -1.45
CA SER A 191 11.83 31.92 -1.88
C SER A 191 12.07 32.02 -3.39
N ASN A 192 13.31 31.81 -3.82
CA ASN A 192 13.60 31.72 -5.24
C ASN A 192 12.97 30.44 -5.77
N ALA A 193 12.17 30.56 -6.82
CA ALA A 193 11.48 29.43 -7.44
C ALA A 193 11.83 29.35 -8.93
N VAL A 194 12.07 28.13 -9.40
CA VAL A 194 12.26 27.83 -10.82
C VAL A 194 11.24 26.78 -11.22
N ALA A 195 10.36 27.13 -12.17
CA ALA A 195 9.46 26.17 -12.78
C ALA A 195 10.25 25.24 -13.72
N CYS A 196 10.07 23.94 -13.55
CA CYS A 196 10.65 22.95 -14.45
C CYS A 196 9.73 22.74 -15.65
N HIS A 197 10.34 22.66 -16.84
CA HIS A 197 9.64 22.15 -18.01
C HIS A 197 9.55 20.63 -17.89
N LEU A 198 8.36 20.07 -18.02
CA LEU A 198 8.15 18.64 -18.16
C LEU A 198 8.15 18.35 -19.67
N GLU A 199 9.19 17.67 -20.17
CA GLU A 199 9.27 17.21 -21.56
C GLU A 199 8.44 15.95 -21.80
#